data_AF-A0A497XRQ2-F1
#
_entry.id   AF-A0A497XRQ2-F1
#
_cell.length_a   1.000
_cell.length_b   1.000
_cell.length_c   1.000
_cell.angle_alpha   90.00
_cell.angle_beta   90.00
_cell.angle_gamma   90.00
#
_symmetry.space_group_name_H-M   'P 1'
#
loop_
_entity.id
_entity.type
_entity.pdbx_description
1 polymer ?
#
loop_
_entity_poly.entity_id
_entity_poly.type
_entity_poly.pdbx_seq_one_letter_code
_entity_poly.pdbx_strand_id
1 'polypeptide(L)'
;MREALTLLFLIVSYNFLLWYITASGLSPIPLFPEDVHNVILVLAYTSVLYISWLFGERHGTVQWIGYLFFFQIVALSVYFGNLEIIVRDLPPVIFTFALVALFESPTERNLKQIQREREELLREIDRVVKERERIEVHLRLLKQEIEKVEKERGEEVSEERERELEERLEELQRELKEYKEKEEKLVEANRKLFRLLEAMREEEGHTGSRDELVNLRKERKRLIKELLQLQELVDLYSDENEKLKEEVEGLKREVENLSVKVSALEIELEQCGKTEGRGLLKEVFSSIPGVKFGDRALEELIKLPPEKRKVVIKEVLRLSQRQGNENVEPLTTLPDIYKLRFSGGRIYLRKANNSWEIVGVLGSEDNKEKERYIKNVLSKIYK
;
A
#
# COMPACT_ATOMS: atom_id res chain seq x y z
N MET A 1 37.13 20.54 33.45
CA MET A 1 38.41 20.93 34.12
C MET A 1 38.24 22.05 35.15
N ARG A 2 37.66 23.20 34.80
CA ARG A 2 37.47 24.33 35.74
C ARG A 2 36.69 23.94 37.00
N GLU A 3 35.61 23.18 36.84
CA GLU A 3 34.72 22.73 37.94
C GLU A 3 35.37 21.68 38.84
N ALA A 4 36.11 20.73 38.26
CA ALA A 4 36.91 19.76 39.00
C ALA A 4 37.94 20.46 39.91
N LEU A 5 38.62 21.48 39.39
CA LEU A 5 39.52 22.34 40.17
C LEU A 5 38.79 23.15 41.25
N THR A 6 37.55 23.58 41.00
CA THR A 6 36.77 24.33 41.99
C THR A 6 36.34 23.45 43.14
N LEU A 7 35.95 22.19 42.88
CA LEU A 7 35.57 21.26 43.93
C LEU A 7 36.79 20.72 44.68
N LEU A 8 37.92 20.49 44.00
CA LEU A 8 39.19 20.18 44.67
C LEU A 8 39.59 21.33 45.61
N PHE A 9 39.49 22.57 45.14
CA PHE A 9 39.71 23.76 45.97
C PHE A 9 38.72 23.82 47.14
N LEU A 10 37.45 23.49 46.93
CA LEU A 10 36.42 23.48 47.98
C LEU A 10 36.70 22.42 49.04
N ILE A 11 37.10 21.20 48.65
CA ILE A 11 37.47 20.12 49.55
C ILE A 11 38.71 20.49 50.37
N VAL A 12 39.74 21.04 49.73
CA VAL A 12 40.97 21.47 50.41
C VAL A 12 40.69 22.62 51.37
N SER A 13 39.92 23.62 50.94
CA SER A 13 39.53 24.77 51.78
C SER A 13 38.66 24.34 52.95
N TYR A 14 37.76 23.38 52.73
CA TYR A 14 36.89 22.82 53.75
C TYR A 14 37.67 22.01 54.79
N ASN A 15 38.55 21.10 54.35
CA ASN A 15 39.43 20.35 55.26
C ASN A 15 40.36 21.28 56.05
N PHE A 16 40.86 22.35 55.43
CA PHE A 16 41.64 23.38 56.11
C PHE A 16 40.82 24.13 57.17
N LEU A 17 39.57 24.46 56.88
CA LEU A 17 38.67 25.12 57.82
C LEU A 17 38.32 24.22 59.01
N LEU A 18 38.07 22.92 58.78
CA LEU A 18 37.86 21.94 59.85
C LEU A 18 39.11 21.79 60.74
N TRP A 19 40.29 21.71 60.12
CA TRP A 19 41.56 21.67 60.85
C TRP A 19 41.74 22.93 61.69
N TYR A 20 41.49 24.11 61.12
CA TYR A 20 41.64 25.39 61.81
C TYR A 20 40.69 25.53 63.01
N ILE A 21 39.43 25.13 62.87
CA ILE A 21 38.43 25.17 63.97
C ILE A 21 38.85 24.23 65.11
N THR A 22 39.40 23.06 64.76
CA THR A 22 39.86 22.07 65.73
C THR A 22 41.14 22.54 66.44
N ALA A 23 42.14 23.00 65.69
CA ALA A 23 43.41 23.49 66.22
C ALA A 23 43.27 24.76 67.06
N SER A 24 42.26 25.60 66.77
CA SER A 24 42.00 26.85 67.51
C SER A 24 41.09 26.64 68.73
N GLY A 25 40.65 25.41 69.03
CA GLY A 25 39.78 25.11 70.17
C GLY A 25 38.39 25.76 70.09
N LEU A 26 37.95 26.14 68.89
CA LEU A 26 36.69 26.86 68.65
C LEU A 26 35.46 25.93 68.73
N SER A 27 35.68 24.61 68.72
CA SER A 27 34.65 23.58 68.85
C SER A 27 34.95 22.69 70.06
N PRO A 28 33.94 22.33 70.88
CA PRO A 28 34.11 21.39 72.00
C PRO A 28 34.34 19.94 71.53
N ILE A 29 34.14 19.66 70.25
CA ILE A 29 34.37 18.36 69.61
C ILE A 29 35.44 18.55 68.52
N PRO A 30 36.47 17.68 68.44
CA PRO A 30 37.44 17.75 67.36
C PRO A 30 36.77 17.42 66.03
N LEU A 31 36.75 18.40 65.13
CA LEU A 31 36.12 18.27 63.81
C LEU A 31 37.12 17.76 62.75
N PHE A 32 38.40 17.66 63.10
CA PHE A 32 39.47 17.16 62.26
C PHE A 32 40.37 16.20 63.06
N PRO A 33 40.87 15.11 62.46
CA PRO A 33 41.70 14.17 63.19
C PRO A 33 43.08 14.75 63.56
N GLU A 34 43.51 14.51 64.79
CA GLU A 34 44.85 14.90 65.28
C GLU A 34 45.92 13.86 64.94
N ASP A 35 45.52 12.58 64.83
CA ASP A 35 46.42 11.45 64.55
C ASP A 35 46.74 11.34 63.05
N VAL A 36 48.03 11.18 62.72
CA VAL A 36 48.51 11.03 61.32
C VAL A 36 47.81 9.89 60.58
N HIS A 37 47.51 8.79 61.28
CA HIS A 37 46.79 7.65 60.69
C HIS A 37 45.38 8.03 60.24
N ASN A 38 44.67 8.80 61.06
CA ASN A 38 43.31 9.25 60.76
C ASN A 38 43.29 10.32 59.65
N VAL A 39 44.33 11.14 59.56
CA VAL A 39 44.50 12.10 58.44
C VAL A 39 44.66 11.36 57.11
N ILE A 40 45.45 10.30 57.06
CA ILE A 40 45.63 9.48 55.84
C ILE A 40 44.31 8.82 55.43
N LEU A 41 43.55 8.29 56.40
CA LEU A 41 42.24 7.73 56.17
C LEU A 41 41.30 8.79 55.57
N VAL A 42 41.13 9.94 56.21
CA VAL A 42 40.27 11.03 55.70
C VAL A 42 40.67 11.48 54.29
N LEU A 43 41.96 11.58 53.99
CA LEU A 43 42.46 11.91 52.65
C LEU A 43 42.14 10.83 51.60
N ALA A 44 42.33 9.55 51.94
CA ALA A 44 41.99 8.46 51.04
C ALA A 44 40.49 8.46 50.72
N TYR A 45 39.64 8.66 51.73
CA TYR A 45 38.18 8.64 51.52
C TYR A 45 37.64 9.88 50.81
N THR A 46 38.18 11.07 51.11
CA THR A 46 37.83 12.27 50.33
C THR A 46 38.26 12.13 48.87
N SER A 47 39.36 11.42 48.60
CA SER A 47 39.80 11.11 47.23
C SER A 47 38.83 10.14 46.54
N VAL A 48 38.37 9.08 47.21
CA VAL A 48 37.37 8.16 46.65
C VAL A 48 36.04 8.88 46.42
N LEU A 49 35.58 9.68 47.37
CA LEU A 49 34.34 10.47 47.23
C LEU A 49 34.43 11.49 46.08
N TYR A 50 35.57 12.13 45.91
CA TYR A 50 35.83 13.04 44.80
C TYR A 50 35.77 12.33 43.45
N ILE A 51 36.40 11.16 43.35
CA ILE A 51 36.39 10.33 42.14
C ILE A 51 34.96 9.87 41.84
N SER A 52 34.23 9.35 42.83
CA SER A 52 32.85 8.92 42.67
C SER A 52 31.89 10.05 42.31
N TRP A 53 32.12 11.26 42.83
CA TRP A 53 31.39 12.46 42.44
C TRP A 53 31.68 12.86 40.99
N LEU A 54 32.94 12.76 40.55
CA LEU A 54 33.35 13.06 39.17
C LEU A 54 32.68 12.12 38.15
N PHE A 55 32.48 10.86 38.52
CA PHE A 55 31.83 9.86 37.64
C PHE A 55 30.30 9.81 37.76
N GLY A 56 29.68 10.58 38.66
CA GLY A 56 28.22 10.67 38.77
C GLY A 56 27.54 9.50 39.49
N GLU A 57 28.29 8.59 40.12
CA GLU A 57 27.75 7.47 40.90
C GLU A 57 27.52 7.85 42.38
N ARG A 58 27.07 9.09 42.61
CA ARG A 58 27.11 9.72 43.94
C ARG A 58 26.34 8.92 44.98
N HIS A 59 25.09 8.55 44.72
CA HIS A 59 24.24 7.98 45.75
C HIS A 59 24.61 6.55 46.15
N GLY A 60 24.95 5.69 45.19
CA GLY A 60 25.37 4.33 45.49
C GLY A 60 26.70 4.32 46.24
N THR A 61 27.67 5.07 45.74
CA THR A 61 29.04 5.01 46.26
C THR A 61 29.20 5.77 47.58
N VAL A 62 28.50 6.90 47.76
CA VAL A 62 28.41 7.60 49.06
C VAL A 62 27.80 6.71 50.13
N GLN A 63 26.72 5.98 49.82
CA GLN A 63 26.08 5.07 50.76
C GLN A 63 27.02 3.92 51.15
N TRP A 64 27.66 3.27 50.17
CA TRP A 64 28.61 2.18 50.43
C TRP A 64 29.82 2.60 51.25
N ILE A 65 30.43 3.74 50.91
CA ILE A 65 31.56 4.29 51.67
C ILE A 65 31.10 4.70 53.07
N GLY A 66 29.88 5.25 53.21
CA GLY A 66 29.28 5.59 54.50
C GLY A 66 29.08 4.39 55.41
N TYR A 67 28.57 3.28 54.87
CA TYR A 67 28.46 2.03 55.62
C TYR A 67 29.84 1.51 56.04
N LEU A 68 30.80 1.47 55.11
CA LEU A 68 32.17 1.01 55.40
C LEU A 68 32.80 1.81 56.55
N PHE A 69 32.63 3.13 56.52
CA PHE A 69 33.16 4.02 57.56
C PHE A 69 32.49 3.81 58.92
N PHE A 70 31.15 3.71 58.93
CA PHE A 70 30.40 3.47 60.14
C PHE A 70 30.86 2.16 60.81
N PHE A 71 30.97 1.08 60.03
CA PHE A 71 31.44 -0.20 60.54
C PHE A 71 32.90 -0.16 60.99
N GLN A 72 33.77 0.59 60.30
CA GLN A 72 35.17 0.74 60.69
C GLN A 72 35.34 1.50 62.01
N ILE A 73 34.61 2.60 62.21
CA ILE A 73 34.63 3.38 63.46
C ILE A 73 34.10 2.53 64.62
N VAL A 74 33.00 1.81 64.40
CA VAL A 74 32.43 0.91 65.42
C VAL A 74 33.40 -0.24 65.74
N ALA A 75 34.03 -0.84 64.74
CA ALA A 75 35.01 -1.92 64.93
C ALA A 75 36.26 -1.44 65.69
N LEU A 76 36.78 -0.25 65.37
CA LEU A 76 37.89 0.37 66.09
C LEU A 76 37.52 0.68 67.55
N SER A 77 36.31 1.20 67.78
CA SER A 77 35.82 1.47 69.13
C SER A 77 35.71 0.20 69.97
N VAL A 78 35.21 -0.90 69.39
CA VAL A 78 35.13 -2.20 70.07
C VAL A 78 36.52 -2.80 70.31
N TYR A 79 37.42 -2.74 69.32
CA TYR A 79 38.77 -3.30 69.40
C TYR A 79 39.61 -2.61 70.49
N PHE A 80 39.52 -1.29 70.59
CA PHE A 80 40.25 -0.51 71.60
C PHE A 80 39.48 -0.31 72.90
N GLY A 81 38.22 -0.76 72.98
CA GLY A 81 37.35 -0.59 74.15
C GLY A 81 37.07 0.87 74.51
N ASN A 82 37.23 1.81 73.56
CA ASN A 82 37.05 3.24 73.79
C ASN A 82 35.90 3.80 72.95
N LEU A 83 34.83 4.23 73.61
CA LEU A 83 33.66 4.85 72.99
C LEU A 83 33.92 6.29 72.52
N GLU A 84 34.97 6.95 73.03
CA GLU A 84 35.36 8.29 72.58
C GLU A 84 35.75 8.30 71.10
N ILE A 85 36.22 7.17 70.56
CA ILE A 85 36.51 7.01 69.12
C ILE A 85 35.27 7.31 68.27
N ILE A 86 34.09 6.87 68.72
CA ILE A 86 32.83 7.12 67.98
C ILE A 86 32.49 8.61 68.04
N VAL A 87 32.61 9.24 69.22
CA VAL A 87 32.28 10.66 69.42
C VAL A 87 33.26 11.57 68.66
N ARG A 88 34.52 11.15 68.55
CA ARG A 88 35.60 11.87 67.86
C ARG A 88 35.50 11.74 66.34
N ASP A 89 35.32 10.52 65.84
CA ASP A 89 35.57 10.22 64.42
C ASP A 89 34.28 10.18 63.58
N LEU A 90 33.11 9.99 64.20
CA LEU A 90 31.82 9.92 63.49
C LEU A 90 31.29 11.28 62.99
N PRO A 91 31.34 12.38 63.77
CA PRO A 91 30.81 13.68 63.32
C PRO A 91 31.48 14.26 62.05
N PRO A 92 32.83 14.22 61.91
CA PRO A 92 33.49 14.68 60.68
C PRO A 92 33.04 13.91 59.43
N VAL A 93 32.82 12.61 59.58
CA VAL A 93 32.38 11.72 58.51
C VAL A 93 30.94 12.02 58.10
N ILE A 94 30.03 12.21 59.04
CA ILE A 94 28.63 12.58 58.74
C ILE A 94 28.58 13.92 58.01
N PHE A 95 29.37 14.90 58.44
CA PHE A 95 29.36 16.23 57.84
C PHE A 95 29.93 16.22 56.41
N THR A 96 31.01 15.48 56.16
CA THR A 96 31.56 15.29 54.81
C THR A 96 30.56 14.62 53.87
N PHE A 97 29.80 13.63 54.34
CA PHE A 97 28.72 13.03 53.55
C PHE A 97 27.59 14.00 53.25
N ALA A 98 27.18 14.81 54.23
CA ALA A 98 26.12 15.80 54.04
C ALA A 98 26.49 16.85 52.98
N LEU A 99 27.73 17.33 52.98
CA LEU A 99 28.24 18.26 51.96
C LEU A 99 28.21 17.63 50.57
N VAL A 100 28.74 16.42 50.40
CA VAL A 100 28.77 15.75 49.09
C VAL A 100 27.35 15.46 48.58
N ALA A 101 26.41 15.14 49.47
CA ALA A 101 25.00 14.95 49.11
C ALA A 101 24.27 16.24 48.68
N LEU A 102 24.74 17.42 49.06
CA LEU A 102 24.15 18.70 48.67
C LEU A 102 24.64 19.22 47.30
N PHE A 103 25.84 18.83 46.85
CA PHE A 103 26.40 19.28 45.58
C PHE A 103 26.14 18.29 44.43
N GLU A 104 25.32 18.70 43.45
CA GLU A 104 25.12 17.97 42.19
C GLU A 104 26.43 17.82 41.42
N SER A 105 26.65 16.66 40.78
CA SER A 105 27.85 16.45 39.97
C SER A 105 27.74 17.15 38.60
N PRO A 106 28.87 17.52 37.96
CA PRO A 106 28.88 18.10 36.62
C PRO A 106 28.29 17.13 35.61
N THR A 107 28.54 15.84 35.82
CA THR A 107 28.07 14.74 34.98
C THR A 107 26.56 14.60 35.04
N GLU A 108 25.95 14.72 36.23
CA GLU A 108 24.48 14.73 36.40
C GLU A 108 23.85 15.97 35.75
N ARG A 109 24.48 17.14 35.83
CA ARG A 109 23.98 18.37 35.19
C ARG A 109 24.02 18.26 33.68
N ASN A 110 25.11 17.75 33.13
CA ASN A 110 25.24 17.49 31.70
C ASN A 110 24.22 16.44 31.26
N LEU A 111 24.04 15.34 32.01
CA LEU A 111 23.01 14.34 31.72
C LEU A 111 21.59 14.93 31.76
N LYS A 112 21.28 15.79 32.74
CA LYS A 112 19.97 16.48 32.80
C LYS A 112 19.78 17.43 31.61
N GLN A 113 20.83 18.14 31.19
CA GLN A 113 20.77 19.01 30.01
C GLN A 113 20.55 18.19 28.74
N ILE A 114 21.34 17.13 28.53
CA ILE A 114 21.18 16.21 27.39
C ILE A 114 19.79 15.57 27.38
N GLN A 115 19.25 15.20 28.55
CA GLN A 115 17.88 14.67 28.64
C GLN A 115 16.83 15.71 28.26
N ARG A 116 16.98 16.96 28.70
CA ARG A 116 16.06 18.06 28.33
C ARG A 116 16.13 18.36 26.83
N GLU A 117 17.33 18.47 26.28
CA GLU A 117 17.55 18.69 24.85
C GLU A 117 16.95 17.53 24.04
N ARG A 118 17.15 16.29 24.49
CA ARG A 118 16.52 15.11 23.87
C ARG A 118 14.99 15.20 23.91
N GLU A 119 14.40 15.58 25.03
CA GLU A 119 12.94 15.74 25.13
C GLU A 119 12.42 16.87 24.24
N GLU A 120 13.13 17.98 24.17
CA GLU A 120 12.78 19.11 23.29
C GLU A 120 12.83 18.70 21.82
N LEU A 121 13.91 18.01 21.41
CA LEU A 121 14.07 17.47 20.06
C LEU A 121 12.98 16.44 19.73
N LEU A 122 12.61 15.57 20.67
CA LEU A 122 11.51 14.61 20.45
C LEU A 122 10.17 15.32 20.24
N ARG A 123 9.88 16.38 21.01
CA ARG A 123 8.68 17.20 20.82
C ARG A 123 8.68 17.97 19.50
N GLU A 124 9.85 18.34 19.01
CA GLU A 124 10.01 19.02 17.72
C GLU A 124 9.81 18.03 16.57
N ILE A 125 10.37 16.83 16.65
CA ILE A 125 10.12 15.74 15.70
C ILE A 125 8.62 15.42 15.63
N ASP A 126 7.95 15.24 16.78
CA ASP A 126 6.51 14.96 16.82
C ASP A 126 5.67 16.06 16.16
N ARG A 127 6.08 17.33 16.30
CA ARG A 127 5.42 18.46 15.63
C ARG A 127 5.59 18.37 14.12
N VAL A 128 6.80 18.12 13.65
CA VAL A 128 7.10 17.97 12.22
C VAL A 128 6.38 16.78 11.60
N VAL A 129 6.29 15.64 12.32
CA VAL A 129 5.53 14.47 11.84
C VAL A 129 4.06 14.81 11.67
N LYS A 130 3.44 15.47 12.67
CA LYS A 130 2.04 15.90 12.58
C LYS A 130 1.79 16.89 11.44
N GLU A 131 2.71 17.82 11.21
CA GLU A 131 2.62 18.75 10.08
C GLU A 131 2.71 18.00 8.74
N ARG A 132 3.62 17.05 8.62
CA ARG A 132 3.75 16.20 7.43
C ARG A 132 2.46 15.42 7.16
N GLU A 133 1.87 14.80 8.17
CA GLU A 133 0.61 14.06 8.04
C GLU A 133 -0.53 14.97 7.54
N ARG A 134 -0.63 16.20 8.04
CA ARG A 134 -1.64 17.16 7.58
C ARG A 134 -1.44 17.51 6.10
N ILE A 135 -0.20 17.77 5.70
CA ILE A 135 0.15 18.07 4.30
C ILE A 135 -0.18 16.87 3.40
N GLU A 136 0.11 15.65 3.85
CA GLU A 136 -0.17 14.43 3.09
C GLU A 136 -1.68 14.21 2.90
N VAL A 137 -2.49 14.50 3.92
CA VAL A 137 -3.96 14.47 3.81
C VAL A 137 -4.46 15.52 2.82
N HIS A 138 -3.95 16.75 2.88
CA HIS A 138 -4.30 17.80 1.91
C HIS A 138 -3.91 17.43 0.48
N LEU A 139 -2.72 16.86 0.27
CA LEU A 139 -2.29 16.36 -1.04
C LEU A 139 -3.22 15.25 -1.57
N ARG A 140 -3.72 14.37 -0.69
CA ARG A 140 -4.71 13.34 -1.08
C ARG A 140 -6.04 13.96 -1.50
N LEU A 141 -6.54 14.93 -0.73
CA LEU A 141 -7.80 15.63 -1.05
C LEU A 141 -7.70 16.38 -2.39
N LEU A 142 -6.60 17.12 -2.60
CA LEU A 142 -6.36 17.83 -3.86
C LEU A 142 -6.29 16.88 -5.07
N LYS A 143 -5.62 15.73 -4.93
CA LYS A 143 -5.61 14.70 -5.99
C LYS A 143 -7.00 14.17 -6.31
N GLN A 144 -7.83 13.95 -5.29
CA GLN A 144 -9.21 13.49 -5.48
C GLN A 144 -10.10 14.56 -6.13
N GLU A 145 -9.87 15.84 -5.83
CA GLU A 145 -10.57 16.94 -6.49
C GLU A 145 -10.16 17.08 -7.95
N ILE A 146 -8.86 16.98 -8.26
CA ILE A 146 -8.36 16.98 -9.65
C ILE A 146 -8.99 15.82 -10.44
N GLU A 147 -9.04 14.61 -9.89
CA GLU A 147 -9.63 13.46 -10.56
C GLU A 147 -11.15 13.61 -10.79
N LYS A 148 -11.87 14.32 -9.91
CA LYS A 148 -13.29 14.64 -10.10
C LYS A 148 -13.48 15.66 -11.22
N VAL A 149 -12.68 16.72 -11.23
CA VAL A 149 -12.74 17.76 -12.27
C VAL A 149 -12.38 17.20 -13.64
N GLU A 150 -11.39 16.31 -13.72
CA GLU A 150 -11.05 15.60 -14.98
C GLU A 150 -12.18 14.72 -15.49
N LYS A 151 -12.94 14.07 -14.58
CA LYS A 151 -14.13 13.28 -14.95
C LYS A 151 -15.27 14.18 -15.43
N GLU A 152 -15.52 15.30 -14.75
CA GLU A 152 -16.54 16.28 -15.14
C GLU A 152 -16.22 16.93 -16.50
N ARG A 153 -14.93 17.15 -16.82
CA ARG A 153 -14.49 17.62 -18.15
C ARG A 153 -14.68 16.55 -19.25
N GLY A 154 -14.67 15.27 -18.89
CA GLY A 154 -14.91 14.17 -19.83
C GLY A 154 -16.39 13.93 -20.16
N GLU A 155 -17.30 14.49 -19.36
CA GLU A 155 -18.74 14.51 -19.65
C GLU A 155 -19.06 15.72 -20.54
N GLU A 156 -20.00 15.61 -21.49
CA GLU A 156 -20.33 16.69 -22.45
C GLU A 156 -20.84 17.94 -21.73
N VAL A 157 -19.94 18.86 -21.43
CA VAL A 157 -20.18 20.11 -20.71
C VAL A 157 -20.05 21.29 -21.70
N SER A 158 -20.79 22.39 -21.49
CA SER A 158 -20.73 23.54 -22.40
C SER A 158 -19.35 24.22 -22.39
N GLU A 159 -18.94 24.82 -23.52
CA GLU A 159 -17.62 25.45 -23.68
C GLU A 159 -17.28 26.50 -22.60
N GLU A 160 -18.28 27.17 -22.01
CA GLU A 160 -18.08 28.12 -20.91
C GLU A 160 -17.69 27.42 -19.60
N ARG A 161 -18.30 26.27 -19.30
CA ARG A 161 -17.95 25.46 -18.14
C ARG A 161 -16.64 24.70 -18.35
N GLU A 162 -16.30 24.30 -19.57
CA GLU A 162 -14.97 23.74 -19.85
C GLU A 162 -13.84 24.72 -19.53
N ARG A 163 -14.00 26.01 -19.87
CA ARG A 163 -13.01 27.05 -19.53
C ARG A 163 -12.91 27.29 -18.02
N GLU A 164 -14.04 27.32 -17.31
CA GLU A 164 -14.04 27.42 -15.84
C GLU A 164 -13.36 26.21 -15.19
N LEU A 165 -13.57 24.99 -15.72
CA LEU A 165 -12.92 23.78 -15.23
C LEU A 165 -11.42 23.76 -15.55
N GLU A 166 -11.00 24.31 -16.70
CA GLU A 166 -9.59 24.47 -17.07
C GLU A 166 -8.85 25.45 -16.16
N GLU A 167 -9.42 26.64 -15.91
CA GLU A 167 -8.84 27.61 -14.98
C GLU A 167 -8.71 27.03 -13.56
N ARG A 168 -9.73 26.30 -13.11
CA ARG A 168 -9.72 25.65 -11.80
C ARG A 168 -8.73 24.48 -11.73
N LEU A 169 -8.55 23.73 -12.81
CA LEU A 169 -7.52 22.69 -12.92
C LEU A 169 -6.12 23.30 -12.84
N GLU A 170 -5.87 24.42 -13.54
CA GLU A 170 -4.58 25.10 -13.47
C GLU A 170 -4.28 25.63 -12.07
N GLU A 171 -5.26 26.19 -11.37
CA GLU A 171 -5.10 26.66 -9.99
C GLU A 171 -4.77 25.49 -9.05
N LEU A 172 -5.53 24.40 -9.10
CA LEU A 172 -5.29 23.20 -8.28
C LEU A 172 -3.93 22.55 -8.58
N GLN A 173 -3.50 22.55 -9.84
CA GLN A 173 -2.18 22.05 -10.23
C GLN A 173 -1.05 22.94 -9.70
N ARG A 174 -1.22 24.26 -9.68
CA ARG A 174 -0.25 25.19 -9.07
C ARG A 174 -0.15 24.97 -7.57
N GLU A 175 -1.29 24.89 -6.87
CA GLU A 175 -1.30 24.62 -5.43
C GLU A 175 -0.63 23.28 -5.09
N LEU A 176 -0.94 22.21 -5.84
CA LEU A 176 -0.35 20.90 -5.66
C LEU A 176 1.18 20.94 -5.84
N LYS A 177 1.68 21.72 -6.81
CA LYS A 177 3.11 21.91 -7.04
C LYS A 177 3.77 22.64 -5.86
N GLU A 178 3.15 23.69 -5.34
CA GLU A 178 3.65 24.41 -4.16
C GLU A 178 3.72 23.51 -2.90
N TYR A 179 2.72 22.67 -2.69
CA TYR A 179 2.71 21.74 -1.56
C TYR A 179 3.77 20.64 -1.69
N LYS A 180 4.02 20.14 -2.91
CA LYS A 180 5.13 19.22 -3.17
C LYS A 180 6.49 19.86 -2.88
N GLU A 181 6.72 21.10 -3.31
CA GLU A 181 7.96 21.82 -3.00
C GLU A 181 8.14 22.06 -1.48
N LYS A 182 7.05 22.32 -0.76
CA LYS A 182 7.08 22.43 0.72
C LYS A 182 7.44 21.09 1.36
N GLU A 183 6.89 19.98 0.88
CA GLU A 183 7.24 18.63 1.35
C GLU A 183 8.72 18.32 1.12
N GLU A 184 9.25 18.60 -0.08
CA GLU A 184 10.67 18.40 -0.40
C GLU A 184 11.59 19.21 0.52
N LYS A 185 11.27 20.48 0.76
CA LYS A 185 12.03 21.34 1.71
C LYS A 185 12.03 20.78 3.13
N LEU A 186 10.90 20.24 3.60
CA LEU A 186 10.82 19.61 4.91
C LEU A 186 11.64 18.32 4.98
N VAL A 187 11.63 17.51 3.91
CA VAL A 187 12.47 16.30 3.81
C VAL A 187 13.96 16.65 3.82
N GLU A 188 14.37 17.70 3.12
CA GLU A 188 15.74 18.18 3.14
C GLU A 188 16.17 18.73 4.50
N ALA A 189 15.31 19.52 5.16
CA ALA A 189 15.56 20.03 6.50
C ALA A 189 15.71 18.88 7.50
N ASN A 190 14.87 17.85 7.41
CA ASN A 190 14.96 16.67 8.24
C ASN A 190 16.27 15.90 7.99
N ARG A 191 16.69 15.73 6.73
CA ARG A 191 18.00 15.16 6.39
C ARG A 191 19.16 15.94 6.98
N LYS A 192 19.09 17.28 6.99
CA LYS A 192 20.13 18.15 7.60
C LYS A 192 20.16 18.01 9.13
N LEU A 193 19.01 17.98 9.78
CA LEU A 193 18.90 17.72 11.23
C LEU A 193 19.47 16.36 11.62
N PHE A 194 19.16 15.31 10.85
CA PHE A 194 19.75 13.99 11.08
C PHE A 194 21.27 13.99 10.96
N ARG A 195 21.84 14.71 9.97
CA ARG A 195 23.30 14.84 9.83
C ARG A 195 23.94 15.60 11.00
N LEU A 196 23.26 16.63 11.51
CA LEU A 196 23.73 17.39 12.67
C LEU A 196 23.64 16.55 13.97
N LEU A 197 22.59 15.75 14.12
CA LEU A 197 22.47 14.78 15.22
C LEU A 197 23.52 13.67 15.13
N GLU A 198 23.82 13.18 13.93
CA GLU A 198 24.91 12.24 13.69
C GLU A 198 26.27 12.88 14.08
N ALA A 199 26.51 14.13 13.69
CA ALA A 199 27.75 14.86 14.01
C ALA A 199 27.91 15.14 15.51
N MET A 200 26.84 15.59 16.19
CA MET A 200 26.87 15.82 17.65
C MET A 200 27.10 14.52 18.44
N ARG A 201 26.55 13.39 17.96
CA ARG A 201 26.82 12.06 18.55
C ARG A 201 28.25 11.57 18.30
N GLU A 202 28.89 11.99 17.23
CA GLU A 202 30.31 11.67 16.97
C GLU A 202 31.25 12.47 17.90
N GLU A 203 30.85 13.67 18.34
CA GLU A 203 31.61 14.48 19.31
C GLU A 203 31.49 13.98 20.77
N GLU A 204 30.38 13.32 21.15
CA GLU A 204 30.16 12.79 22.51
C GLU A 204 30.81 11.42 22.79
N GLY A 205 31.58 10.86 21.85
CA GLY A 205 32.03 9.48 21.91
C GLY A 205 33.17 9.18 22.90
N HIS A 206 32.84 8.74 24.12
CA HIS A 206 33.69 7.82 24.90
C HIS A 206 32.94 6.51 25.28
N THR A 207 33.54 5.40 24.82
CA THR A 207 33.44 4.01 25.31
C THR A 207 32.07 3.30 25.28
N GLY A 208 31.76 2.57 24.19
CA GLY A 208 30.75 1.49 24.20
C GLY A 208 30.00 1.26 22.88
N SER A 209 29.61 2.32 22.17
CA SER A 209 28.63 2.23 21.06
C SER A 209 29.22 1.99 19.65
N ARG A 210 30.53 1.74 19.55
CA ARG A 210 31.23 1.69 18.24
C ARG A 210 30.82 0.48 17.38
N ASP A 211 30.57 -0.68 18.00
CA ASP A 211 30.20 -1.91 17.27
C ASP A 211 28.74 -1.91 16.82
N GLU A 212 27.82 -1.37 17.62
CA GLU A 212 26.42 -1.18 17.24
C GLU A 212 26.29 -0.19 16.09
N LEU A 213 27.07 0.90 16.11
CA LEU A 213 27.14 1.87 15.00
C LEU A 213 27.72 1.26 13.72
N VAL A 214 28.70 0.37 13.81
CA VAL A 214 29.24 -0.32 12.63
C VAL A 214 28.19 -1.27 12.04
N ASN A 215 27.41 -1.94 12.86
CA ASN A 215 26.31 -2.80 12.42
C ASN A 215 25.17 -2.00 11.77
N LEU A 216 24.77 -0.88 12.38
CA LEU A 216 23.78 0.04 11.80
C LEU A 216 24.26 0.65 10.47
N ARG A 217 25.55 0.96 10.33
CA ARG A 217 26.12 1.40 9.04
C ARG A 217 26.08 0.31 7.98
N LYS A 218 26.31 -0.96 8.35
CA LYS A 218 26.22 -2.10 7.43
C LYS A 218 24.77 -2.35 7.01
N GLU A 219 23.83 -2.32 7.94
CA GLU A 219 22.40 -2.44 7.65
C GLU A 219 21.92 -1.30 6.76
N ARG A 220 22.28 -0.04 7.05
CA ARG A 220 21.94 1.10 6.19
C ARG A 220 22.47 0.92 4.76
N LYS A 221 23.71 0.47 4.58
CA LYS A 221 24.27 0.20 3.25
C LYS A 221 23.54 -0.93 2.53
N ARG A 222 23.09 -1.95 3.26
CA ARG A 222 22.29 -3.05 2.71
C ARG A 222 20.91 -2.56 2.27
N LEU A 223 20.21 -1.82 3.13
CA LEU A 223 18.89 -1.26 2.83
C LEU A 223 18.92 -0.28 1.65
N ILE A 224 19.98 0.52 1.51
CA ILE A 224 20.15 1.40 0.34
C ILE A 224 20.29 0.58 -0.96
N LYS A 225 21.01 -0.54 -0.93
CA LYS A 225 21.11 -1.44 -2.10
C LYS A 225 19.79 -2.10 -2.43
N GLU A 226 19.07 -2.58 -1.42
CA GLU A 226 17.74 -3.18 -1.60
C GLU A 226 16.73 -2.16 -2.16
N LEU A 227 16.79 -0.90 -1.70
CA LEU A 227 15.97 0.19 -2.25
C LEU A 227 16.30 0.49 -3.71
N LEU A 228 17.59 0.52 -4.08
CA LEU A 228 17.99 0.73 -5.48
C LEU A 228 17.51 -0.42 -6.38
N GLN A 229 17.60 -1.67 -5.92
CA GLN A 229 17.08 -2.82 -6.65
C GLN A 229 15.55 -2.78 -6.80
N LEU A 230 14.84 -2.37 -5.76
CA LEU A 230 13.39 -2.19 -5.82
C LEU A 230 13.01 -1.06 -6.78
N GLN A 231 13.79 0.03 -6.80
CA GLN A 231 13.57 1.12 -7.74
C GLN A 231 13.78 0.68 -9.19
N GLU A 232 14.87 -0.03 -9.48
CA GLU A 232 15.12 -0.63 -10.81
C GLU A 232 13.98 -1.57 -11.23
N LEU A 233 13.45 -2.38 -10.31
CA LEU A 233 12.29 -3.25 -10.58
C LEU A 233 11.03 -2.44 -10.89
N VAL A 234 10.77 -1.37 -10.14
CA VAL A 234 9.62 -0.49 -10.38
C VAL A 234 9.73 0.18 -11.75
N ASP A 235 10.91 0.66 -12.12
CA ASP A 235 11.15 1.28 -13.43
C ASP A 235 10.92 0.25 -14.56
N LEU A 236 11.45 -0.97 -14.42
CA LEU A 236 11.19 -2.07 -15.37
C LEU A 236 9.70 -2.40 -15.52
N TYR A 237 8.96 -2.50 -14.42
CA TYR A 237 7.53 -2.76 -14.46
C TYR A 237 6.72 -1.58 -15.01
N SER A 238 7.21 -0.35 -14.84
CA SER A 238 6.61 0.84 -15.45
C SER A 238 6.75 0.78 -16.97
N ASP A 239 7.95 0.51 -17.46
CA ASP A 239 8.23 0.38 -18.90
C ASP A 239 7.43 -0.76 -19.54
N GLU A 240 7.31 -1.91 -18.86
CA GLU A 240 6.47 -3.03 -19.33
C GLU A 240 4.98 -2.65 -19.37
N ASN A 241 4.49 -1.93 -18.36
CA ASN A 241 3.10 -1.46 -18.34
C ASN A 241 2.82 -0.45 -19.45
N GLU A 242 3.76 0.43 -19.79
CA GLU A 242 3.60 1.35 -20.92
C GLU A 242 3.51 0.58 -22.25
N LYS A 243 4.40 -0.38 -22.49
CA LYS A 243 4.34 -1.25 -23.68
C LYS A 243 3.03 -2.01 -23.78
N LEU A 244 2.56 -2.59 -22.67
CA LEU A 244 1.28 -3.30 -22.63
C LEU A 244 0.10 -2.37 -22.91
N LYS A 245 0.14 -1.11 -22.44
CA LYS A 245 -0.90 -0.12 -22.78
C LYS A 245 -0.91 0.18 -24.27
N GLU A 246 0.26 0.36 -24.88
CA GLU A 246 0.38 0.58 -26.33
C GLU A 246 -0.15 -0.62 -27.13
N GLU A 247 0.17 -1.85 -26.72
CA GLU A 247 -0.36 -3.08 -27.34
C GLU A 247 -1.89 -3.17 -27.21
N VAL A 248 -2.44 -2.84 -26.04
CA VAL A 248 -3.89 -2.82 -25.81
C VAL A 248 -4.57 -1.76 -26.68
N GLU A 249 -3.99 -0.58 -26.83
CA GLU A 249 -4.51 0.45 -27.74
C GLU A 249 -4.46 0.02 -29.20
N GLY A 250 -3.35 -0.63 -29.62
CA GLY A 250 -3.22 -1.20 -30.96
C GLY A 250 -4.31 -2.22 -31.25
N LEU A 251 -4.51 -3.18 -30.34
CA LEU A 251 -5.55 -4.21 -30.46
C LEU A 251 -6.96 -3.60 -30.45
N LYS A 252 -7.22 -2.56 -29.65
CA LYS A 252 -8.51 -1.86 -29.68
C LYS A 252 -8.79 -1.25 -31.05
N ARG A 253 -7.81 -0.58 -31.65
CA ARG A 253 -7.94 -0.01 -33.02
C ARG A 253 -8.16 -1.10 -34.06
N GLU A 254 -7.51 -2.26 -33.93
CA GLU A 254 -7.75 -3.40 -34.82
C GLU A 254 -9.17 -3.94 -34.69
N VAL A 255 -9.68 -4.08 -33.47
CA VAL A 255 -11.06 -4.51 -33.20
C VAL A 255 -12.07 -3.52 -33.78
N GLU A 256 -11.85 -2.22 -33.60
CA GLU A 256 -12.69 -1.17 -34.20
C GLU A 256 -12.67 -1.26 -35.73
N ASN A 257 -11.50 -1.38 -36.35
CA ASN A 257 -11.38 -1.54 -37.80
C ASN A 257 -12.08 -2.80 -38.33
N LEU A 258 -11.97 -3.92 -37.61
CA LEU A 258 -12.68 -5.14 -37.94
C LEU A 258 -14.19 -4.98 -37.78
N SER A 259 -14.65 -4.28 -36.73
CA SER A 259 -16.08 -4.01 -36.51
C SER A 259 -16.68 -3.17 -37.65
N VAL A 260 -15.94 -2.17 -38.15
CA VAL A 260 -16.34 -1.35 -39.30
C VAL A 260 -16.39 -2.18 -40.58
N LYS A 261 -15.42 -3.09 -40.79
CA LYS A 261 -15.45 -4.00 -41.95
C LYS A 261 -16.62 -4.97 -41.88
N VAL A 262 -16.93 -5.51 -40.69
CA VAL A 262 -18.07 -6.40 -40.48
C VAL A 262 -19.37 -5.67 -40.79
N SER A 263 -19.57 -4.46 -40.27
CA SER A 263 -20.78 -3.69 -40.54
C SER A 263 -20.91 -3.29 -42.02
N ALA A 264 -19.80 -2.94 -42.68
CA ALA A 264 -19.80 -2.70 -44.13
C ALA A 264 -20.21 -3.95 -44.93
N LEU A 265 -19.65 -5.11 -44.59
CA LEU A 265 -19.99 -6.39 -45.23
C LEU A 265 -21.43 -6.83 -44.93
N GLU A 266 -21.95 -6.53 -43.74
CA GLU A 266 -23.37 -6.77 -43.40
C GLU A 266 -24.29 -5.89 -44.25
N ILE A 267 -23.95 -4.62 -44.46
CA ILE A 267 -24.67 -3.72 -45.36
C ILE A 267 -24.63 -4.23 -46.81
N GLU A 268 -23.47 -4.70 -47.29
CA GLU A 268 -23.34 -5.31 -48.62
C GLU A 268 -24.17 -6.60 -48.75
N LEU A 269 -24.19 -7.45 -47.72
CA LEU A 269 -25.05 -8.65 -47.67
C LEU A 269 -26.53 -8.30 -47.68
N GLU A 270 -26.95 -7.26 -46.96
CA GLU A 270 -28.33 -6.79 -46.98
C GLU A 270 -28.73 -6.21 -48.34
N GLN A 271 -27.80 -5.55 -49.04
CA GLN A 271 -28.01 -5.03 -50.39
C GLN A 271 -28.11 -6.17 -51.41
N CYS A 272 -27.19 -7.13 -51.40
CA CYS A 272 -27.22 -8.33 -52.26
C CYS A 272 -28.44 -9.23 -51.96
N GLY A 273 -28.87 -9.31 -50.71
CA GLY A 273 -30.08 -10.04 -50.30
C GLY A 273 -31.38 -9.45 -50.84
N LYS A 274 -31.40 -8.17 -51.23
CA LYS A 274 -32.60 -7.47 -51.73
C LYS A 274 -32.78 -7.57 -53.25
N THR A 275 -31.71 -7.76 -54.03
CA THR A 275 -31.78 -7.70 -55.51
C THR A 275 -31.54 -9.03 -56.22
N GLU A 276 -30.72 -9.95 -55.70
CA GLU A 276 -30.32 -11.17 -56.46
C GLU A 276 -30.70 -12.51 -55.79
N GLY A 277 -31.13 -12.50 -54.53
CA GLY A 277 -31.37 -13.71 -53.75
C GLY A 277 -32.44 -14.67 -54.29
N ARG A 278 -33.40 -14.20 -55.11
CA ARG A 278 -34.47 -15.07 -55.65
C ARG A 278 -34.00 -15.99 -56.78
N GLY A 279 -33.09 -15.51 -57.64
CA GLY A 279 -32.57 -16.27 -58.78
C GLY A 279 -31.56 -17.32 -58.36
N LEU A 280 -30.54 -16.90 -57.60
CA LEU A 280 -29.47 -17.77 -57.12
C LEU A 280 -29.96 -18.86 -56.16
N LEU A 281 -30.92 -18.55 -55.27
CA LEU A 281 -31.50 -19.59 -54.40
C LEU A 281 -32.29 -20.61 -55.22
N LYS A 282 -33.03 -20.19 -56.26
CA LYS A 282 -33.76 -21.12 -57.12
C LYS A 282 -32.80 -22.06 -57.87
N GLU A 283 -31.66 -21.56 -58.35
CA GLU A 283 -30.61 -22.35 -58.99
C GLU A 283 -29.92 -23.31 -58.00
N VAL A 284 -29.52 -22.84 -56.81
CA VAL A 284 -28.89 -23.67 -55.77
C VAL A 284 -29.84 -24.76 -55.28
N PHE A 285 -31.12 -24.46 -55.06
CA PHE A 285 -32.10 -25.46 -54.63
C PHE A 285 -32.53 -26.41 -55.75
N SER A 286 -32.48 -25.98 -57.02
CA SER A 286 -32.70 -26.88 -58.17
C SER A 286 -31.55 -27.88 -58.38
N SER A 287 -30.38 -27.60 -57.81
CA SER A 287 -29.19 -28.46 -57.88
C SER A 287 -29.21 -29.60 -56.85
N ILE A 288 -30.20 -29.65 -55.95
CA ILE A 288 -30.35 -30.73 -54.96
C ILE A 288 -31.02 -31.95 -55.60
N PRO A 289 -30.34 -33.10 -55.73
CA PRO A 289 -30.92 -34.27 -56.37
C PRO A 289 -32.08 -34.85 -55.56
N GLY A 290 -33.19 -35.16 -56.22
CA GLY A 290 -34.34 -35.82 -55.59
C GLY A 290 -35.27 -34.91 -54.77
N VAL A 291 -35.05 -33.58 -54.74
CA VAL A 291 -35.92 -32.63 -54.05
C VAL A 291 -36.32 -31.47 -54.98
N LYS A 292 -37.62 -31.13 -55.03
CA LYS A 292 -38.14 -29.96 -55.74
C LYS A 292 -38.77 -28.99 -54.75
N PHE A 293 -38.54 -27.69 -54.92
CA PHE A 293 -39.18 -26.67 -54.11
C PHE A 293 -40.32 -26.01 -54.89
N GLY A 294 -41.50 -25.91 -54.27
CA GLY A 294 -42.56 -25.06 -54.79
C GLY A 294 -42.20 -23.58 -54.62
N ASP A 295 -42.65 -22.72 -55.55
CA ASP A 295 -42.29 -21.29 -55.56
C ASP A 295 -42.68 -20.58 -54.23
N ARG A 296 -43.77 -20.99 -53.59
CA ARG A 296 -44.19 -20.46 -52.27
C ARG A 296 -43.32 -20.95 -51.11
N ALA A 297 -42.82 -22.19 -51.17
CA ALA A 297 -41.93 -22.72 -50.14
C ALA A 297 -40.59 -21.95 -50.10
N LEU A 298 -40.13 -21.48 -51.26
CA LEU A 298 -38.96 -20.60 -51.35
C LEU A 298 -39.21 -19.23 -50.72
N GLU A 299 -40.38 -18.63 -50.96
CA GLU A 299 -40.76 -17.36 -50.33
C GLU A 299 -40.87 -17.47 -48.81
N GLU A 300 -41.45 -18.56 -48.32
CA GLU A 300 -41.56 -18.84 -46.89
C GLU A 300 -40.19 -19.11 -46.26
N LEU A 301 -39.30 -19.82 -46.96
CA LEU A 301 -37.94 -20.06 -46.52
C LEU A 301 -37.15 -18.74 -46.40
N ILE A 302 -37.28 -17.82 -47.35
CA ILE A 302 -36.60 -16.52 -47.34
C ILE A 302 -37.05 -15.66 -46.14
N LYS A 303 -38.32 -15.74 -45.76
CA LYS A 303 -38.90 -14.99 -44.63
C LYS A 303 -38.46 -15.50 -43.26
N LEU A 304 -37.80 -16.66 -43.17
CA LEU A 304 -37.32 -17.22 -41.91
C LEU A 304 -36.02 -16.54 -41.43
N PRO A 305 -35.81 -16.43 -40.11
CA PRO A 305 -34.52 -16.01 -39.54
C PRO A 305 -33.34 -16.86 -40.04
N PRO A 306 -32.13 -16.29 -40.18
CA PRO A 306 -30.95 -16.98 -40.75
C PRO A 306 -30.61 -18.29 -40.04
N GLU A 307 -30.78 -18.35 -38.72
CA GLU A 307 -30.53 -19.56 -37.93
C GLU A 307 -31.50 -20.70 -38.28
N LYS A 308 -32.80 -20.40 -38.40
CA LYS A 308 -33.82 -21.38 -38.78
C LYS A 308 -33.66 -21.84 -40.23
N ARG A 309 -33.24 -20.95 -41.14
CA ARG A 309 -32.96 -21.30 -42.55
C ARG A 309 -31.84 -22.34 -42.66
N LYS A 310 -30.75 -22.19 -41.90
CA LYS A 310 -29.64 -23.18 -41.89
C LYS A 310 -30.12 -24.57 -41.46
N VAL A 311 -31.00 -24.65 -40.45
CA VAL A 311 -31.58 -25.91 -39.97
C VAL A 311 -32.46 -26.55 -41.04
N VAL A 312 -33.33 -25.78 -41.70
CA VAL A 312 -34.19 -26.27 -42.78
C VAL A 312 -33.36 -26.81 -43.95
N ILE A 313 -32.32 -26.08 -44.39
CA ILE A 313 -31.44 -26.53 -45.49
C ILE A 313 -30.72 -27.84 -45.11
N LYS A 314 -30.25 -27.97 -43.87
CA LYS A 314 -29.60 -29.19 -43.36
C LYS A 314 -30.54 -30.39 -43.39
N GLU A 315 -31.79 -30.22 -42.99
CA GLU A 315 -32.79 -31.29 -43.03
C GLU A 315 -33.21 -31.67 -44.46
N VAL A 316 -33.31 -30.70 -45.37
CA VAL A 316 -33.60 -30.98 -46.79
C VAL A 316 -32.45 -31.72 -47.47
N LEU A 317 -31.19 -31.37 -47.17
CA LEU A 317 -30.03 -32.12 -47.68
C LEU A 317 -29.97 -33.55 -47.11
N ARG A 318 -30.36 -33.75 -45.85
CA ARG A 318 -30.51 -35.09 -45.26
C ARG A 318 -31.56 -35.92 -45.98
N LEU A 319 -32.69 -35.30 -46.36
CA LEU A 319 -33.74 -35.95 -47.14
C LEU A 319 -33.30 -36.35 -48.56
N SER A 320 -32.41 -35.56 -49.18
CA SER A 320 -31.82 -35.88 -50.49
C SER A 320 -30.83 -37.05 -50.43
N GLN A 321 -29.99 -37.09 -49.39
CA GLN A 321 -28.93 -38.10 -49.24
C GLN A 321 -29.44 -39.47 -48.75
N ARG A 322 -30.59 -39.53 -48.08
CA ARG A 322 -31.17 -40.78 -47.56
C ARG A 322 -32.42 -41.12 -48.37
N GLN A 323 -32.37 -42.18 -49.19
CA GLN A 323 -33.51 -42.70 -49.94
C GLN A 323 -34.61 -43.35 -49.05
N GLY A 324 -35.02 -42.77 -47.92
CA GLY A 324 -36.10 -43.36 -47.13
C GLY A 324 -36.42 -42.72 -45.77
N ASN A 325 -37.61 -42.12 -45.70
CA ASN A 325 -38.67 -42.21 -44.67
C ASN A 325 -38.43 -42.10 -43.15
N GLU A 326 -37.22 -42.10 -42.61
CA GLU A 326 -37.06 -42.31 -41.15
C GLU A 326 -37.61 -41.20 -40.24
N ASN A 327 -37.90 -39.98 -40.75
CA ASN A 327 -38.41 -38.86 -39.94
C ASN A 327 -39.67 -38.17 -40.52
N VAL A 328 -40.29 -38.78 -41.53
CA VAL A 328 -41.36 -38.16 -42.33
C VAL A 328 -42.70 -38.77 -41.93
N GLU A 329 -43.49 -38.05 -41.14
CA GLU A 329 -44.80 -38.53 -40.67
C GLU A 329 -45.90 -38.15 -41.68
N PRO A 330 -46.85 -39.04 -42.04
CA PRO A 330 -48.00 -38.66 -42.83
C PRO A 330 -48.92 -37.71 -42.05
N LEU A 331 -49.52 -36.73 -42.73
CA LEU A 331 -50.48 -35.82 -42.14
C LEU A 331 -51.87 -36.47 -42.15
N THR A 332 -52.51 -36.60 -40.98
CA THR A 332 -53.83 -37.25 -40.85
C THR A 332 -54.98 -36.50 -41.53
N THR A 333 -54.82 -35.19 -41.77
CA THR A 333 -55.89 -34.32 -42.31
C THR A 333 -55.89 -34.18 -43.83
N LEU A 334 -54.78 -34.49 -44.51
CA LEU A 334 -54.66 -34.41 -45.98
C LEU A 334 -53.89 -35.65 -46.47
N PRO A 335 -54.51 -36.55 -47.23
CA PRO A 335 -53.80 -37.66 -47.86
C PRO A 335 -52.76 -37.09 -48.84
N ASP A 336 -51.61 -37.76 -48.98
CA ASP A 336 -50.45 -37.41 -49.83
C ASP A 336 -49.51 -36.29 -49.34
N ILE A 337 -49.78 -35.66 -48.19
CA ILE A 337 -48.85 -34.72 -47.54
C ILE A 337 -48.17 -35.36 -46.35
N TYR A 338 -46.85 -35.17 -46.29
CA TYR A 338 -46.01 -35.58 -45.18
C TYR A 338 -45.43 -34.36 -44.46
N LYS A 339 -45.14 -34.52 -43.17
CA LYS A 339 -44.51 -33.49 -42.34
C LYS A 339 -43.17 -33.98 -41.82
N LEU A 340 -42.16 -33.12 -41.93
CA LEU A 340 -40.86 -33.27 -41.30
C LEU A 340 -40.76 -32.25 -40.16
N ARG A 341 -40.38 -32.69 -38.96
CA ARG A 341 -40.19 -31.80 -37.81
C ARG A 341 -38.72 -31.42 -37.73
N PHE A 342 -38.46 -30.14 -37.46
CA PHE A 342 -37.13 -29.64 -37.13
C PHE A 342 -37.23 -28.73 -35.89
N SER A 343 -36.11 -28.48 -35.23
CA SER A 343 -36.05 -27.61 -34.05
C SER A 343 -36.54 -26.20 -34.41
N GLY A 344 -37.75 -25.83 -33.97
CA GLY A 344 -38.36 -24.54 -34.26
C GLY A 344 -39.33 -24.51 -35.44
N GLY A 345 -39.82 -25.65 -35.96
CA GLY A 345 -40.82 -25.63 -37.04
C GLY A 345 -41.16 -26.98 -37.72
N ARG A 346 -41.85 -26.88 -38.86
CA ARG A 346 -42.25 -28.03 -39.70
C ARG A 346 -42.07 -27.73 -41.19
N ILE A 347 -41.61 -28.73 -41.93
CA ILE A 347 -41.54 -28.72 -43.39
C ILE A 347 -42.62 -29.65 -43.91
N TYR A 348 -43.43 -29.20 -44.87
CA TYR A 348 -44.48 -29.98 -45.50
C TYR A 348 -44.02 -30.46 -46.88
N LEU A 349 -44.13 -31.76 -47.10
CA LEU A 349 -43.56 -32.48 -48.22
C LEU A 349 -44.65 -33.25 -48.96
N ARG A 350 -44.50 -33.40 -50.27
CA ARG A 350 -45.30 -34.29 -51.13
C ARG A 350 -44.36 -35.27 -51.82
N LYS A 351 -44.80 -36.53 -51.98
CA LYS A 351 -44.04 -37.53 -52.71
C LYS A 351 -44.43 -37.50 -54.19
N ALA A 352 -43.50 -37.14 -55.07
CA ALA A 352 -43.68 -37.14 -56.52
C ALA A 352 -42.77 -38.20 -57.15
N ASN A 353 -43.33 -39.39 -57.43
CA ASN A 353 -42.66 -40.58 -57.98
C ASN A 353 -41.36 -40.97 -57.24
N ASN A 354 -40.21 -40.41 -57.66
CA ASN A 354 -38.88 -40.66 -57.11
C ASN A 354 -38.24 -39.44 -56.41
N SER A 355 -39.02 -38.38 -56.16
CA SER A 355 -38.54 -37.12 -55.57
C SER A 355 -39.51 -36.57 -54.53
N TRP A 356 -38.98 -35.81 -53.56
CA TRP A 356 -39.77 -35.07 -52.58
C TRP A 356 -40.01 -33.65 -53.08
N GLU A 357 -41.24 -33.17 -52.99
CA GLU A 357 -41.59 -31.80 -53.30
C GLU A 357 -41.95 -31.05 -52.03
N ILE A 358 -41.23 -29.97 -51.75
CA ILE A 358 -41.46 -29.11 -50.59
C ILE A 358 -42.54 -28.11 -50.94
N VAL A 359 -43.69 -28.27 -50.28
CA VAL A 359 -44.90 -27.48 -50.56
C VAL A 359 -44.99 -26.26 -49.64
N GLY A 360 -44.36 -26.32 -48.46
CA GLY A 360 -44.39 -25.22 -47.51
C GLY A 360 -43.47 -25.40 -46.30
N VAL A 361 -43.07 -24.30 -45.68
CA VAL A 361 -42.19 -24.26 -44.51
C VAL A 361 -42.77 -23.35 -43.44
N LEU A 362 -43.00 -23.90 -42.24
CA LEU A 362 -43.50 -23.15 -41.10
C LEU A 362 -42.43 -23.07 -40.01
N GLY A 363 -42.04 -21.86 -39.63
CA GLY A 363 -41.03 -21.59 -38.59
C GLY A 363 -41.57 -21.44 -37.17
N SER A 364 -42.76 -22.00 -36.89
CA SER A 364 -43.45 -21.89 -35.60
C SER A 364 -43.90 -23.27 -35.10
N GLU A 365 -43.79 -23.46 -33.79
CA GLU A 365 -44.24 -24.67 -33.08
C GLU A 365 -45.60 -24.51 -32.41
N ASP A 366 -46.30 -23.39 -32.62
CA ASP A 366 -47.62 -23.16 -32.05
C ASP A 366 -48.72 -23.97 -32.75
N ASN A 367 -49.54 -24.70 -31.96
CA ASN A 367 -50.58 -25.57 -32.51
C ASN A 367 -51.69 -24.81 -33.25
N LYS A 368 -52.04 -23.60 -32.80
CA LYS A 368 -53.04 -22.75 -33.47
C LYS A 368 -52.58 -22.24 -34.84
N GLU A 369 -51.29 -21.92 -34.97
CA GLU A 369 -50.71 -21.47 -36.24
C GLU A 369 -50.56 -22.61 -37.24
N LYS A 370 -50.22 -23.81 -36.76
CA LYS A 370 -50.19 -25.03 -37.58
C LYS A 370 -51.56 -25.34 -38.19
N GLU A 371 -52.63 -25.29 -37.38
CA GLU A 371 -53.99 -25.55 -37.88
C GLU A 371 -54.45 -24.49 -38.88
N ARG A 372 -54.14 -23.21 -38.62
CA ARG A 372 -54.41 -22.11 -39.57
C ARG A 372 -53.64 -22.29 -40.87
N TYR A 373 -52.37 -22.67 -40.81
CA TYR A 373 -51.53 -22.89 -41.99
C TYR A 373 -52.03 -24.08 -42.82
N ILE A 374 -52.38 -25.20 -42.18
CA ILE A 374 -52.97 -26.37 -42.85
C ILE A 374 -54.32 -25.99 -43.50
N LYS A 375 -55.19 -25.28 -42.77
CA LYS A 375 -56.54 -24.93 -43.24
C LYS A 375 -56.57 -23.84 -44.31
N ASN A 376 -55.66 -22.86 -44.28
CA ASN A 376 -55.72 -21.71 -45.18
C ASN A 376 -54.71 -21.75 -46.32
N VAL A 377 -53.56 -22.40 -46.12
CA VAL A 377 -52.45 -22.40 -47.08
C VAL A 377 -52.38 -23.75 -47.78
N LEU A 378 -52.28 -24.85 -47.02
CA LEU A 378 -52.18 -26.18 -47.63
C LEU A 378 -53.51 -26.60 -48.27
N SER A 379 -54.67 -26.46 -47.62
CA SER A 379 -55.96 -26.88 -48.22
C SER A 379 -56.32 -26.15 -49.54
N LYS A 380 -55.89 -24.89 -49.71
CA LYS A 380 -56.14 -24.09 -50.93
C LYS A 380 -55.25 -24.49 -52.11
N ILE A 381 -54.15 -25.19 -51.85
CA ILE A 381 -53.26 -25.75 -52.88
C ILE A 381 -53.84 -27.07 -53.42
N TYR A 382 -54.81 -27.68 -52.71
CA TYR A 382 -55.39 -29.00 -52.97
C TYR A 382 -56.90 -28.97 -53.30
N LYS A 383 -57.46 -27.78 -53.57
CA LYS A 383 -58.69 -27.63 -54.37
C LYS A 383 -58.27 -27.30 -55.79
#